data_AF-A0A9P1AIR1-F1
#
_entry.id   AF-A0A9P1AIR1-F1
#
_cell.length_a   1.000
_cell.length_b   1.000
_cell.length_c   1.000
_cell.angle_alpha   90.00
_cell.angle_beta   90.00
_cell.angle_gamma   90.00
#
_symmetry.space_group_name_H-M   'P 1'
#
loop_
_entity.id
_entity.type
_entity.pdbx_description
1 polymer ?
#
loop_
_entity_poly.entity_id
_entity_poly.type
_entity_poly.pdbx_seq_one_letter_code
_entity_poly.pdbx_strand_id
1 'polypeptide(L)'
;MRQEEPDLLALPNEVILQVFRRLPRHDVVFGAAHVNHRFRNLIHNNLRSLRLFEAHCHVNIVDDLPLNRYRDDGTDPIITYTFTLFDRRGPEFTQKRRLCLRGNDARYKELHVSHINDSTMQAQFERAGTNQNTAIEPATARTLLSYMNLQAIRFQVRKQCRPESKRIEDDFFADSLQFLERMCGRVELKSLLLCSKNILFPWQLGQKSLLKLSKINGLQNLILENMTTFDPFSRFLKLPTKHLSSLQFRLDLRHRMEIDQMILKQINGSLLKLLCSSAVYRLDFSAYADVSKIVSCVDAFDMCSFIETWHLVSKPWIIKGISFNSTVTIDEFRAVAHRKLNNHLAIHEVPYCRFRINHRKSKSIFLELSCYGNGEATQWNIRSGYIDS
;
A
#
# COMPACT_ATOMS: atom_id res chain seq x y z
N MET A 1 43.59 22.95 25.23
CA MET A 1 43.52 23.10 23.77
C MET A 1 42.40 22.21 23.28
N ARG A 2 41.31 22.77 22.74
CA ARG A 2 40.34 21.96 21.99
C ARG A 2 41.04 21.62 20.68
N GLN A 3 41.34 20.34 20.46
CA GLN A 3 41.77 19.90 19.12
C GLN A 3 40.63 20.26 18.17
N GLU A 4 40.89 21.17 17.23
CA GLU A 4 39.96 21.41 16.13
C GLU A 4 39.79 20.08 15.40
N GLU A 5 38.55 19.61 15.31
CA GLU A 5 38.24 18.41 14.56
C GLU A 5 38.71 18.61 13.11
N PRO A 6 39.41 17.64 12.51
CA PRO A 6 39.90 17.78 11.16
C PRO A 6 38.72 17.99 10.20
N ASP A 7 38.81 19.02 9.36
CA ASP A 7 37.81 19.27 8.33
C ASP A 7 37.77 18.09 7.35
N LEU A 8 36.67 17.36 7.38
CA LEU A 8 36.39 16.21 6.54
C LEU A 8 36.49 16.55 5.04
N LEU A 9 36.27 17.82 4.69
CA LEU A 9 36.38 18.32 3.32
C LEU A 9 37.84 18.48 2.84
N ALA A 10 38.80 18.60 3.76
CA ALA A 10 40.21 18.78 3.47
C ALA A 10 40.98 17.46 3.31
N LEU A 11 40.39 16.32 3.70
CA LEU A 11 41.04 15.01 3.62
C LEU A 11 41.27 14.55 2.17
N PRO A 12 42.33 13.76 1.87
CA PRO A 12 42.55 13.15 0.56
C PRO A 12 41.45 12.16 0.15
N ASN A 13 41.26 11.98 -1.16
CA ASN A 13 40.21 11.09 -1.71
C ASN A 13 40.37 9.65 -1.22
N GLU A 14 41.60 9.17 -1.10
CA GLU A 14 41.95 7.81 -0.68
C GLU A 14 41.49 7.56 0.76
N VAL A 15 41.70 8.55 1.64
CA VAL A 15 41.29 8.50 3.05
C VAL A 15 39.77 8.52 3.15
N ILE A 16 39.11 9.44 2.42
CA ILE A 16 37.64 9.53 2.38
C ILE A 16 37.02 8.21 1.89
N LEU A 17 37.60 7.58 0.87
CA LEU A 17 37.14 6.28 0.37
C LEU A 17 37.32 5.16 1.41
N GLN A 18 38.40 5.18 2.20
CA GLN A 18 38.55 4.23 3.31
C GLN A 18 37.49 4.44 4.38
N VAL A 19 37.12 5.69 4.68
CA VAL A 19 36.02 6.01 5.59
C VAL A 19 34.70 5.48 5.03
N PHE A 20 34.37 5.75 3.78
CA PHE A 20 33.14 5.26 3.14
C PHE A 20 33.00 3.74 3.19
N ARG A 21 34.11 3.01 2.98
CA ARG A 21 34.11 1.54 3.05
C ARG A 21 33.80 0.99 4.45
N ARG A 22 34.01 1.79 5.50
CA ARG A 22 33.75 1.42 6.91
C ARG A 22 32.39 1.89 7.41
N LEU A 23 31.77 2.87 6.74
CA LEU A 23 30.45 3.36 7.10
C LEU A 23 29.34 2.36 6.73
N PRO A 24 28.23 2.34 7.49
CA PRO A 24 26.99 1.72 7.04
C PRO A 24 26.60 2.23 5.65
N ARG A 25 26.08 1.33 4.81
CA ARG A 25 25.85 1.62 3.37
C ARG A 25 24.87 2.76 3.15
N HIS A 26 23.83 2.84 3.97
CA HIS A 26 22.85 3.92 3.92
C HIS A 26 23.50 5.29 4.25
N ASP A 27 24.46 5.32 5.17
CA ASP A 27 25.20 6.54 5.53
C ASP A 27 26.11 6.99 4.39
N VAL A 28 26.63 6.06 3.59
CA VAL A 28 27.41 6.42 2.38
C VAL A 28 26.50 7.05 1.32
N VAL A 29 25.37 6.42 1.00
CA VAL A 29 24.54 6.84 -0.13
C VAL A 29 23.67 8.08 0.17
N PHE A 30 23.25 8.28 1.41
CA PHE A 30 22.40 9.43 1.79
C PHE A 30 23.04 10.39 2.78
N GLY A 31 24.07 9.97 3.53
CA GLY A 31 24.87 10.87 4.35
C GLY A 31 26.00 11.47 3.53
N ALA A 32 26.98 10.65 3.10
CA ALA A 32 28.15 11.13 2.39
C ALA A 32 27.82 11.73 1.02
N ALA A 33 26.91 11.12 0.25
CA ALA A 33 26.49 11.71 -1.03
C ALA A 33 25.73 13.04 -0.85
N HIS A 34 25.17 13.32 0.33
CA HIS A 34 24.50 14.58 0.60
C HIS A 34 25.48 15.74 0.81
N VAL A 35 26.69 15.45 1.33
CA VAL A 35 27.69 16.45 1.75
C VAL A 35 28.06 17.43 0.63
N ASN A 36 28.58 16.94 -0.50
CA ASN A 36 28.95 17.79 -1.65
C ASN A 36 29.17 16.97 -2.94
N HIS A 37 29.45 17.67 -4.03
CA HIS A 37 29.75 17.08 -5.34
C HIS A 37 30.98 16.15 -5.34
N ARG A 38 32.05 16.49 -4.60
CA ARG A 38 33.27 15.66 -4.50
C ARG A 38 32.95 14.28 -3.94
N PHE A 39 32.18 14.22 -2.87
CA PHE A 39 31.81 12.96 -2.21
C PHE A 39 30.90 12.11 -3.11
N ARG A 40 29.97 12.75 -3.83
CA ARG A 40 29.12 12.08 -4.84
C ARG A 40 29.96 11.42 -5.94
N ASN A 41 30.94 12.13 -6.49
CA ASN A 41 31.82 11.59 -7.54
C ASN A 41 32.67 10.42 -7.03
N LEU A 42 33.16 10.50 -5.79
CA LEU A 42 33.90 9.40 -5.18
C LEU A 42 33.03 8.14 -5.06
N ILE A 43 31.78 8.28 -4.63
CA ILE A 43 30.81 7.17 -4.56
C ILE A 43 30.53 6.62 -5.96
N HIS A 44 30.17 7.48 -6.91
CA HIS A 44 29.84 7.10 -8.29
C HIS A 44 30.96 6.31 -8.97
N ASN A 45 32.20 6.78 -8.83
CA ASN A 45 33.34 6.20 -9.53
C ASN A 45 33.91 4.93 -8.86
N ASN A 46 33.79 4.80 -7.53
CA ASN A 46 34.58 3.82 -6.77
C ASN A 46 33.74 2.74 -6.05
N LEU A 47 32.42 2.89 -5.99
CA LEU A 47 31.57 2.01 -5.18
C LEU A 47 30.59 1.17 -6.03
N ARG A 48 31.01 0.74 -7.22
CA ARG A 48 30.21 -0.09 -8.15
C ARG A 48 29.78 -1.46 -7.57
N SER A 49 30.46 -1.96 -6.53
CA SER A 49 30.19 -3.27 -5.91
C SER A 49 29.34 -3.21 -4.63
N LEU A 50 28.71 -2.06 -4.33
CA LEU A 50 27.83 -1.96 -3.18
C LEU A 50 26.64 -2.92 -3.33
N ARG A 51 26.47 -3.80 -2.32
CA ARG A 51 25.26 -4.62 -2.21
C ARG A 51 24.04 -3.71 -2.00
N LEU A 52 22.94 -4.07 -2.65
CA LEU A 52 21.67 -3.34 -2.55
C LEU A 52 21.23 -3.16 -1.09
N PHE A 53 20.65 -2.01 -0.77
CA PHE A 53 20.02 -1.72 0.51
C PHE A 53 18.51 -1.50 0.36
N GLU A 54 17.75 -1.70 1.43
CA GLU A 54 16.29 -1.53 1.38
C GLU A 54 15.89 -0.06 1.42
N ALA A 55 14.94 0.30 0.56
CA ALA A 55 14.36 1.63 0.51
C ALA A 55 12.84 1.57 0.31
N HIS A 56 12.16 2.64 0.72
CA HIS A 56 10.78 2.91 0.35
C HIS A 56 10.71 4.08 -0.63
N CYS A 57 9.69 4.09 -1.47
CA CYS A 57 9.43 5.19 -2.40
C CYS A 57 8.03 5.75 -2.18
N HIS A 58 7.92 7.07 -2.10
CA HIS A 58 6.67 7.79 -2.18
C HIS A 58 6.57 8.49 -3.53
N VAL A 59 5.61 8.08 -4.34
CA VAL A 59 5.31 8.65 -5.64
C VAL A 59 4.13 9.59 -5.49
N ASN A 60 4.38 10.88 -5.68
CA ASN A 60 3.37 11.92 -5.76
C ASN A 60 3.10 12.21 -7.24
N ILE A 61 1.85 12.02 -7.66
CA ILE A 61 1.40 12.33 -9.02
C ILE A 61 0.43 13.49 -8.91
N VAL A 62 0.79 14.61 -9.55
CA VAL A 62 -0.04 15.80 -9.60
C VAL A 62 -0.57 15.94 -11.04
N ASP A 63 -1.88 15.76 -11.18
CA ASP A 63 -2.60 15.83 -12.45
C ASP A 63 -3.49 17.09 -12.43
N ASP A 64 -2.90 18.21 -12.83
CA ASP A 64 -3.48 19.56 -12.69
C ASP A 64 -4.24 20.05 -13.93
N LEU A 65 -4.34 19.27 -15.02
CA LEU A 65 -4.90 19.78 -16.29
C LEU A 65 -5.82 18.78 -17.04
N PRO A 66 -6.74 19.27 -17.90
CA PRO A 66 -7.68 18.41 -18.61
C PRO A 66 -7.01 17.56 -19.73
N LEU A 67 -6.62 16.33 -19.41
CA LEU A 67 -6.32 15.20 -20.32
C LEU A 67 -7.41 14.98 -21.37
N ASN A 68 -7.13 15.39 -22.59
CA ASN A 68 -7.46 14.57 -23.75
C ASN A 68 -6.12 14.02 -24.25
N ARG A 69 -5.81 12.74 -23.92
CA ARG A 69 -4.62 11.98 -24.35
C ARG A 69 -3.27 12.45 -23.78
N TYR A 70 -2.27 11.56 -23.86
CA TYR A 70 -0.84 11.90 -23.79
C TYR A 70 -0.62 13.15 -24.64
N ARG A 71 -0.02 14.19 -24.06
CA ARG A 71 0.02 15.49 -24.71
C ARG A 71 1.18 15.56 -25.70
N ASP A 72 0.89 15.98 -26.91
CA ASP A 72 1.90 16.35 -27.92
C ASP A 72 2.58 17.70 -27.58
N ASP A 73 2.16 18.39 -26.51
CA ASP A 73 2.63 19.72 -26.10
C ASP A 73 3.73 19.71 -25.01
N GLY A 74 4.12 18.54 -24.50
CA GLY A 74 5.18 18.39 -23.50
C GLY A 74 4.82 18.77 -22.06
N THR A 75 3.54 18.96 -21.74
CA THR A 75 3.08 19.21 -20.35
C THR A 75 2.63 17.92 -19.66
N ASP A 76 3.58 17.02 -19.44
CA ASP A 76 3.37 15.76 -18.70
C ASP A 76 3.00 16.02 -17.22
N PRO A 77 2.26 15.11 -16.56
CA PRO A 77 1.96 15.23 -15.13
C PRO A 77 3.25 15.31 -14.32
N ILE A 78 3.26 16.16 -13.28
CA ILE A 78 4.43 16.25 -12.40
C ILE A 78 4.44 15.02 -11.51
N ILE A 79 5.29 14.05 -11.85
CA ILE A 79 5.54 12.86 -11.05
C ILE A 79 6.82 13.07 -10.25
N THR A 80 6.68 13.08 -8.93
CA THR A 80 7.80 13.20 -8.00
C THR A 80 7.95 11.92 -7.18
N TYR A 81 9.13 11.33 -7.24
CA TYR A 81 9.53 10.18 -6.45
C TYR A 81 10.36 10.67 -5.26
N THR A 82 10.02 10.20 -4.07
CA THR A 82 10.74 10.53 -2.84
C THR A 82 11.20 9.23 -2.20
N PHE A 83 12.52 9.04 -2.12
CA PHE A 83 13.12 7.83 -1.59
C PHE A 83 13.56 8.03 -0.14
N THR A 84 13.18 7.08 0.71
CA THR A 84 13.52 7.03 2.14
C THR A 84 14.24 5.72 2.46
N LEU A 85 15.28 5.80 3.30
CA LEU A 85 16.11 4.66 3.68
C LEU A 85 15.76 4.10 5.06
N PHE A 86 16.12 2.84 5.27
CA PHE A 86 15.96 2.16 6.55
C PHE A 86 17.28 1.56 7.03
N ASP A 87 17.56 1.72 8.33
CA ASP A 87 18.52 0.89 9.03
C ASP A 87 17.81 -0.30 9.69
N ARG A 88 18.12 -1.52 9.23
CA ARG A 88 17.57 -2.77 9.80
C ARG A 88 18.09 -3.07 11.21
N ARG A 89 19.06 -2.31 11.73
CA ARG A 89 19.69 -2.58 13.03
C ARG A 89 18.88 -2.10 14.23
N GLY A 90 17.83 -1.30 14.02
CA GLY A 90 16.98 -0.78 15.11
C GLY A 90 15.95 -1.81 15.62
N PRO A 91 15.78 -1.98 16.95
CA PRO A 91 14.81 -2.90 17.55
C PRO A 91 13.34 -2.52 17.30
N GLU A 92 13.06 -1.30 16.83
CA GLU A 92 11.71 -0.79 16.56
C GLU A 92 11.08 -1.29 15.25
N PHE A 93 11.75 -2.18 14.50
CA PHE A 93 11.26 -2.66 13.21
C PHE A 93 10.20 -3.76 13.38
N THR A 94 9.11 -3.42 14.05
CA THR A 94 7.90 -4.25 14.10
C THR A 94 7.20 -4.22 12.74
N GLN A 95 6.46 -5.29 12.45
CA GLN A 95 5.62 -5.47 11.26
C GLN A 95 4.72 -4.25 10.95
N LYS A 96 4.37 -3.46 11.97
CA LYS A 96 3.59 -2.20 11.87
C LYS A 96 4.27 -1.11 11.03
N ARG A 97 5.59 -0.89 11.11
CA ARG A 97 6.24 0.16 10.28
C ARG A 97 6.34 -0.21 8.79
N ARG A 98 6.42 -1.51 8.45
CA ARG A 98 6.26 -2.01 7.06
C ARG A 98 4.86 -1.74 6.50
N LEU A 99 3.85 -1.77 7.38
CA LEU A 99 2.43 -1.59 7.05
C LEU A 99 2.06 -0.10 6.90
N CYS A 100 2.72 0.80 7.62
CA CYS A 100 2.28 2.19 7.67
C CYS A 100 2.79 3.06 6.51
N LEU A 101 3.82 2.65 5.75
CA LEU A 101 4.52 3.51 4.76
C LEU A 101 4.86 4.91 5.34
N ARG A 102 4.91 5.00 6.66
CA ARG A 102 5.19 6.18 7.48
C ARG A 102 6.30 5.74 8.40
N GLY A 103 7.50 6.11 8.04
CA GLY A 103 8.71 5.76 8.76
C GLY A 103 9.79 6.68 8.26
N ASN A 104 9.64 7.97 8.55
CA ASN A 104 10.75 8.90 8.40
C ASN A 104 11.64 8.65 9.62
N ASP A 105 12.72 7.90 9.43
CA ASP A 105 13.85 8.04 10.33
C ASP A 105 14.43 9.43 10.04
N ALA A 106 14.21 10.38 10.96
CA ALA A 106 14.60 11.78 10.80
C ALA A 106 16.12 11.98 10.58
N ARG A 107 16.92 10.92 10.76
CA ARG A 107 18.36 10.91 10.48
C ARG A 107 18.69 10.86 8.99
N TYR A 108 17.82 10.30 8.15
CA TYR A 108 18.08 10.16 6.72
C TYR A 108 17.33 11.22 5.92
N LYS A 109 18.09 12.03 5.19
CA LYS A 109 17.56 13.03 4.24
C LYS A 109 16.81 12.32 3.11
N GLU A 110 15.79 12.95 2.57
CA GLU A 110 15.04 12.39 1.44
C GLU A 110 15.75 12.67 0.10
N LEU A 111 15.67 11.74 -0.85
CA LEU A 111 16.10 11.95 -2.24
C LEU A 111 14.85 12.15 -3.09
N HIS A 112 14.70 13.33 -3.65
CA HIS A 112 13.60 13.67 -4.56
C HIS A 112 14.08 13.54 -6.00
N VAL A 113 13.31 12.81 -6.81
CA VAL A 113 13.52 12.67 -8.24
C VAL A 113 12.24 13.08 -8.94
N SER A 114 12.32 13.99 -9.89
CA SER A 114 11.22 14.32 -10.79
C SER A 114 11.65 14.05 -12.22
N HIS A 115 10.68 13.69 -13.04
CA HIS A 115 10.87 13.55 -14.47
C HIS A 115 9.63 14.07 -15.18
N ILE A 116 9.85 14.72 -16.31
CA ILE A 116 8.78 15.11 -17.25
C ILE A 116 8.67 14.01 -18.32
N ASN A 117 9.79 13.44 -18.75
CA ASN A 117 9.90 12.31 -19.67
C ASN A 117 11.17 11.47 -19.41
N ASP A 118 11.38 10.38 -20.15
CA ASP A 118 12.58 9.50 -20.02
C ASP A 118 13.93 10.24 -20.23
N SER A 119 13.92 11.45 -20.83
CA SER A 119 15.13 12.23 -21.15
C SER A 119 15.47 13.35 -20.15
N THR A 120 14.52 13.85 -19.36
CA THR A 120 14.73 14.97 -18.42
C THR A 120 14.47 14.56 -16.98
N MET A 121 15.47 13.94 -16.35
CA MET A 121 15.43 13.61 -14.91
C MET A 121 16.10 14.72 -14.10
N GLN A 122 15.38 15.29 -13.15
CA GLN A 122 15.93 16.18 -12.14
C GLN A 122 15.96 15.45 -10.80
N ALA A 123 17.06 15.60 -10.06
CA ALA A 123 17.21 14.98 -8.76
C ALA A 123 17.79 15.97 -7.76
N GLN A 124 17.28 15.94 -6.53
CA GLN A 124 17.79 16.76 -5.45
C GLN A 124 17.60 16.07 -4.10
N PHE A 125 18.53 16.27 -3.18
CA PHE A 125 18.30 15.90 -1.78
C PHE A 125 17.43 16.95 -1.05
N GLU A 126 16.76 16.51 0.01
CA GLU A 126 16.07 17.38 0.96
C GLU A 126 17.03 18.46 1.50
N ARG A 127 16.63 19.74 1.45
CA ARG A 127 17.48 20.85 1.89
C ARG A 127 17.69 20.83 3.41
N ALA A 128 18.95 20.88 3.84
CA ALA A 128 19.32 21.22 5.21
C ALA A 128 19.87 22.66 5.27
N GLY A 129 18.97 23.65 5.21
CA GLY A 129 19.32 25.07 5.30
C GLY A 129 19.42 25.81 3.96
N THR A 130 19.85 27.06 4.00
CA THR A 130 19.71 28.03 2.90
C THR A 130 20.81 27.99 1.83
N ASN A 131 21.97 27.36 2.08
CA ASN A 131 23.16 27.49 1.21
C ASN A 131 23.75 26.16 0.68
N GLN A 132 23.01 25.05 0.71
CA GLN A 132 23.50 23.76 0.19
C GLN A 132 23.04 23.53 -1.26
N ASN A 133 23.99 23.22 -2.16
CA ASN A 133 23.66 22.73 -3.49
C ASN A 133 23.15 21.29 -3.42
N THR A 134 21.83 21.15 -3.32
CA THR A 134 21.16 19.86 -3.22
C THR A 134 20.89 19.21 -4.57
N ALA A 135 21.09 19.92 -5.68
CA ALA A 135 20.87 19.38 -7.03
C ALA A 135 21.89 18.31 -7.36
N ILE A 136 21.44 17.23 -8.00
CA ILE A 136 22.23 16.04 -8.33
C ILE A 136 22.16 15.84 -9.84
N GLU A 137 23.33 15.61 -10.45
CA GLU A 137 23.39 15.30 -11.87
C GLU A 137 22.65 13.99 -12.19
N PRO A 138 22.01 13.89 -13.37
CA PRO A 138 21.23 12.69 -13.74
C PRO A 138 22.03 11.39 -13.68
N ALA A 139 23.31 11.40 -14.08
CA ALA A 139 24.18 10.22 -14.03
C ALA A 139 24.44 9.76 -12.59
N THR A 140 24.72 10.72 -11.70
CA THR A 140 24.89 10.43 -10.27
C THR A 140 23.62 9.88 -9.66
N ALA A 141 22.46 10.50 -9.95
CA ALA A 141 21.17 10.04 -9.44
C ALA A 141 20.83 8.62 -9.92
N ARG A 142 21.08 8.29 -11.20
CA ARG A 142 20.94 6.92 -11.72
C ARG A 142 21.77 5.91 -10.93
N THR A 143 23.02 6.25 -10.62
CA THR A 143 23.89 5.38 -9.82
C THR A 143 23.42 5.25 -8.37
N LEU A 144 22.92 6.31 -7.75
CA LEU A 144 22.39 6.22 -6.39
C LEU A 144 21.14 5.32 -6.33
N LEU A 145 20.25 5.42 -7.33
CA LEU A 145 19.06 4.57 -7.44
C LEU A 145 19.42 3.11 -7.73
N SER A 146 20.47 2.84 -8.50
CA SER A 146 20.90 1.46 -8.82
C SER A 146 21.38 0.66 -7.60
N TYR A 147 21.67 1.32 -6.48
CA TYR A 147 21.98 0.66 -5.21
C TYR A 147 20.75 0.33 -4.35
N MET A 148 19.54 0.71 -4.79
CA MET A 148 18.31 0.50 -4.03
C MET A 148 17.64 -0.83 -4.36
N ASN A 149 17.14 -1.49 -3.32
CA ASN A 149 16.12 -2.53 -3.38
C ASN A 149 14.80 -1.99 -2.80
N LEU A 150 13.84 -1.66 -3.66
CA LEU A 150 12.55 -1.15 -3.21
C LEU A 150 11.69 -2.26 -2.62
N GLN A 151 11.29 -2.08 -1.36
CA GLN A 151 10.46 -3.05 -0.62
C GLN A 151 9.03 -2.58 -0.41
N ALA A 152 8.81 -1.26 -0.42
CA ALA A 152 7.50 -0.68 -0.20
C ALA A 152 7.33 0.60 -1.03
N ILE A 153 6.15 0.77 -1.63
CA ILE A 153 5.84 1.94 -2.45
C ILE A 153 4.48 2.50 -2.07
N ARG A 154 4.43 3.82 -1.96
CA ARG A 154 3.20 4.60 -1.81
C ARG A 154 2.96 5.41 -3.07
N PHE A 155 1.85 5.19 -3.74
CA PHE A 155 1.35 6.05 -4.81
C PHE A 155 0.26 6.96 -4.28
N GLN A 156 0.41 8.24 -4.52
CA GLN A 156 -0.53 9.26 -4.10
C GLN A 156 -0.83 10.20 -5.26
N VAL A 157 -2.05 10.11 -5.76
CA VAL A 157 -2.53 10.93 -6.87
C VAL A 157 -3.34 12.10 -6.34
N ARG A 158 -3.08 13.30 -6.87
CA ARG A 158 -3.90 14.48 -6.70
C ARG A 158 -4.43 14.90 -8.07
N LYS A 159 -5.69 14.57 -8.36
CA LYS A 159 -6.40 15.06 -9.56
C LYS A 159 -7.10 16.38 -9.27
N GLN A 160 -6.96 17.36 -10.16
CA GLN A 160 -7.76 18.58 -10.14
C GLN A 160 -9.10 18.40 -10.88
N CYS A 161 -10.08 19.20 -10.48
CA CYS A 161 -11.50 19.03 -10.77
C CYS A 161 -11.83 18.83 -12.25
N ARG A 162 -12.57 17.76 -12.54
CA ARG A 162 -13.41 17.64 -13.74
C ARG A 162 -14.85 17.38 -13.34
N PRO A 163 -15.84 17.61 -14.22
CA PRO A 163 -17.19 17.10 -14.02
C PRO A 163 -17.14 15.58 -13.81
N GLU A 164 -18.02 15.02 -12.97
CA GLU A 164 -18.07 13.58 -12.68
C GLU A 164 -18.16 12.69 -13.94
N SER A 165 -18.71 13.24 -15.03
CA SER A 165 -18.78 12.62 -16.36
C SER A 165 -17.43 12.41 -17.06
N LYS A 166 -16.31 12.91 -16.50
CA LYS A 166 -14.95 12.75 -17.02
C LYS A 166 -14.01 12.10 -16.00
N ARG A 167 -14.50 11.16 -15.17
CA ARG A 167 -13.64 10.26 -14.39
C ARG A 167 -12.82 9.42 -15.37
N ILE A 168 -11.52 9.69 -15.46
CA ILE A 168 -10.60 9.05 -16.41
C ILE A 168 -9.80 7.97 -15.69
N GLU A 169 -9.85 6.76 -16.25
CA GLU A 169 -8.90 5.70 -15.93
C GLU A 169 -7.52 6.09 -16.45
N ASP A 170 -6.48 5.94 -15.62
CA ASP A 170 -5.11 6.27 -16.02
C ASP A 170 -4.13 5.15 -15.71
N ASP A 171 -3.02 5.14 -16.44
CA ASP A 171 -1.98 4.13 -16.30
C ASP A 171 -0.75 4.59 -15.50
N PHE A 172 -0.89 5.68 -14.71
CA PHE A 172 0.21 6.28 -13.97
C PHE A 172 0.90 5.30 -13.02
N PHE A 173 0.15 4.37 -12.43
CA PHE A 173 0.73 3.32 -11.60
C PHE A 173 1.69 2.42 -12.38
N ALA A 174 1.26 1.91 -13.54
CA ALA A 174 2.12 1.06 -14.37
C ALA A 174 3.35 1.80 -14.88
N ASP A 175 3.17 3.05 -15.32
CA ASP A 175 4.25 3.86 -15.90
C ASP A 175 5.30 4.22 -14.85
N SER A 176 4.85 4.67 -13.68
CA SER A 176 5.73 5.01 -12.57
C SER A 176 6.43 3.77 -12.00
N LEU A 177 5.75 2.63 -11.90
CA LEU A 177 6.39 1.39 -11.47
C LEU A 177 7.42 0.91 -12.50
N GLN A 178 7.16 1.07 -13.80
CA GLN A 178 8.11 0.75 -14.86
C GLN A 178 9.35 1.65 -14.78
N PHE A 179 9.20 2.94 -14.49
CA PHE A 179 10.32 3.83 -14.21
C PHE A 179 11.16 3.32 -13.02
N LEU A 180 10.52 2.98 -11.90
CA LEU A 180 11.23 2.47 -10.72
C LEU A 180 11.96 1.14 -11.01
N GLU A 181 11.36 0.24 -11.78
CA GLU A 181 11.99 -1.02 -12.21
C GLU A 181 13.20 -0.80 -13.12
N ARG A 182 13.21 0.26 -13.94
CA ARG A 182 14.36 0.62 -14.79
C ARG A 182 15.49 1.28 -14.02
N MET A 183 15.15 2.10 -13.02
CA MET A 183 16.11 2.99 -12.36
C MET A 183 16.70 2.39 -11.09
N CYS A 184 15.92 1.61 -10.34
CA CYS A 184 16.38 0.99 -9.11
C CYS A 184 17.12 -0.33 -9.40
N GLY A 185 18.08 -0.68 -8.56
CA GLY A 185 18.82 -1.94 -8.72
C GLY A 185 17.91 -3.17 -8.59
N ARG A 186 16.87 -3.08 -7.75
CA ARG A 186 15.85 -4.12 -7.61
C ARG A 186 14.54 -3.56 -7.08
N VAL A 187 13.42 -4.16 -7.50
CA VAL A 187 12.08 -3.88 -6.97
C VAL A 187 11.44 -5.18 -6.50
N GLU A 188 11.53 -5.46 -5.20
CA GLU A 188 10.90 -6.61 -4.52
C GLU A 188 9.77 -6.13 -3.62
N LEU A 189 8.65 -5.74 -4.24
CA LEU A 189 7.57 -5.07 -3.54
C LEU A 189 6.84 -6.00 -2.56
N LYS A 190 6.97 -5.72 -1.26
CA LYS A 190 6.24 -6.39 -0.18
C LYS A 190 5.02 -5.60 0.29
N SER A 191 5.02 -4.28 0.15
CA SER A 191 3.94 -3.41 0.65
C SER A 191 3.60 -2.31 -0.36
N LEU A 192 2.32 -2.16 -0.69
CA LEU A 192 1.84 -1.20 -1.68
C LEU A 192 0.66 -0.42 -1.12
N LEU A 193 0.69 0.91 -1.26
CA LEU A 193 -0.47 1.77 -1.04
C LEU A 193 -0.77 2.56 -2.31
N LEU A 194 -2.02 2.48 -2.77
CA LEU A 194 -2.55 3.32 -3.84
C LEU A 194 -3.59 4.24 -3.24
N CYS A 195 -3.42 5.55 -3.38
CA CYS A 195 -4.37 6.51 -2.84
C CYS A 195 -4.65 7.70 -3.73
N SER A 196 -5.91 8.15 -3.70
CA SER A 196 -6.27 9.51 -4.12
C SER A 196 -6.26 10.43 -2.89
N LYS A 197 -5.58 11.57 -3.02
CA LYS A 197 -5.65 12.68 -2.05
C LYS A 197 -6.97 13.44 -2.12
N ASN A 198 -7.68 13.33 -3.24
CA ASN A 198 -8.94 14.03 -3.44
C ASN A 198 -10.11 13.04 -3.27
N ILE A 199 -10.83 13.15 -2.15
CA ILE A 199 -11.92 12.25 -1.76
C ILE A 199 -13.11 12.31 -2.73
N LEU A 200 -13.31 13.46 -3.39
CA LEU A 200 -14.36 13.66 -4.39
C LEU A 200 -14.01 13.02 -5.73
N PHE A 201 -12.71 12.76 -5.96
CA PHE A 201 -12.20 12.16 -7.19
C PHE A 201 -11.37 10.92 -6.84
N PRO A 202 -12.05 9.80 -6.54
CA PRO A 202 -11.35 8.57 -6.26
C PRO A 202 -10.53 8.13 -7.48
N TRP A 203 -9.38 7.52 -7.22
CA TRP A 203 -8.49 7.11 -8.30
C TRP A 203 -9.01 5.81 -8.95
N GLN A 204 -9.06 5.81 -10.28
CA GLN A 204 -9.46 4.69 -11.12
C GLN A 204 -8.26 4.28 -11.98
N LEU A 205 -7.83 3.03 -11.83
CA LEU A 205 -6.69 2.49 -12.57
C LEU A 205 -7.14 2.08 -13.97
N GLY A 206 -6.37 2.49 -14.96
CA GLY A 206 -6.46 2.01 -16.33
C GLY A 206 -5.97 0.57 -16.48
N GLN A 207 -6.23 0.00 -17.65
CA GLN A 207 -6.05 -1.43 -17.88
C GLN A 207 -4.59 -1.89 -17.77
N LYS A 208 -3.61 -1.09 -18.18
CA LYS A 208 -2.18 -1.44 -18.04
C LYS A 208 -1.80 -1.49 -16.55
N SER A 209 -2.30 -0.57 -15.75
CA SER A 209 -2.12 -0.53 -14.29
C SER A 209 -2.75 -1.71 -13.57
N LEU A 210 -3.97 -2.09 -13.95
CA LEU A 210 -4.63 -3.28 -13.42
C LEU A 210 -3.84 -4.56 -13.73
N LEU A 211 -3.42 -4.72 -14.99
CA LEU A 211 -2.59 -5.85 -15.41
C LEU A 211 -1.24 -5.87 -14.68
N LYS A 212 -0.60 -4.71 -14.50
CA LYS A 212 0.66 -4.60 -13.75
C LYS A 212 0.48 -5.00 -12.29
N LEU A 213 -0.58 -4.51 -11.63
CA LEU A 213 -0.91 -4.83 -10.23
C LEU A 213 -1.11 -6.34 -10.04
N SER A 214 -1.80 -7.00 -10.99
CA SER A 214 -2.06 -8.44 -10.93
C SER A 214 -0.81 -9.32 -11.03
N LYS A 215 0.27 -8.80 -11.62
CA LYS A 215 1.52 -9.52 -11.89
C LYS A 215 2.56 -9.34 -10.77
N ILE A 216 2.26 -8.57 -9.72
CA ILE A 216 3.20 -8.33 -8.63
C ILE A 216 3.32 -9.58 -7.77
N ASN A 217 4.44 -10.26 -7.90
CA ASN A 217 4.75 -11.43 -7.10
C ASN A 217 5.35 -11.03 -5.75
N GLY A 218 4.91 -11.68 -4.67
CA GLY A 218 5.48 -11.48 -3.33
C GLY A 218 4.88 -10.32 -2.52
N LEU A 219 3.84 -9.65 -3.04
CA LEU A 219 3.13 -8.61 -2.30
C LEU A 219 2.48 -9.19 -1.04
N GLN A 220 2.83 -8.62 0.12
CA GLN A 220 2.33 -9.02 1.43
C GLN A 220 1.23 -8.08 1.92
N ASN A 221 1.32 -6.79 1.61
CA ASN A 221 0.37 -5.79 2.08
C ASN A 221 -0.11 -4.91 0.93
N LEU A 222 -1.41 -4.75 0.80
CA LEU A 222 -2.04 -3.87 -0.18
C LEU A 222 -3.06 -2.96 0.52
N ILE A 223 -2.87 -1.65 0.40
CA ILE A 223 -3.79 -0.63 0.91
C ILE A 223 -4.31 0.17 -0.28
N LEU A 224 -5.63 0.28 -0.38
CA LEU A 224 -6.32 0.98 -1.44
C LEU A 224 -7.20 2.03 -0.79
N GLU A 225 -6.86 3.29 -0.97
CA GLU A 225 -7.48 4.40 -0.26
C GLU A 225 -8.10 5.41 -1.23
N ASN A 226 -9.38 5.73 -1.07
CA ASN A 226 -10.11 6.64 -1.98
C ASN A 226 -9.97 6.23 -3.45
N MET A 227 -10.30 4.98 -3.78
CA MET A 227 -10.30 4.48 -5.16
C MET A 227 -11.73 4.13 -5.61
N THR A 228 -12.06 4.42 -6.87
CA THR A 228 -13.29 3.96 -7.54
C THR A 228 -12.88 2.99 -8.62
N THR A 229 -13.62 1.89 -8.80
CA THR A 229 -13.24 0.67 -9.54
C THR A 229 -12.50 -0.39 -8.75
N PHE A 230 -12.78 -0.50 -7.45
CA PHE A 230 -12.62 -1.82 -6.85
C PHE A 230 -13.85 -2.66 -7.14
N ASP A 231 -13.97 -3.07 -8.40
CA ASP A 231 -14.57 -4.35 -8.75
C ASP A 231 -13.42 -5.36 -8.90
N PRO A 232 -13.06 -6.09 -7.82
CA PRO A 232 -12.08 -7.18 -7.90
C PRO A 232 -12.49 -8.28 -8.89
N PHE A 233 -13.68 -8.19 -9.51
CA PHE A 233 -14.30 -9.19 -10.37
C PHE A 233 -14.54 -8.72 -11.80
N SER A 234 -14.08 -7.51 -12.16
CA SER A 234 -13.82 -7.26 -13.58
C SER A 234 -12.84 -8.34 -14.06
N ARG A 235 -13.02 -8.88 -15.27
CA ARG A 235 -12.17 -9.96 -15.84
C ARG A 235 -10.65 -9.63 -15.84
N PHE A 236 -10.30 -8.41 -15.47
CA PHE A 236 -8.98 -7.80 -15.55
C PHE A 236 -8.23 -7.71 -14.21
N LEU A 237 -8.89 -7.91 -13.06
CA LEU A 237 -8.29 -7.66 -11.73
C LEU A 237 -8.07 -8.96 -10.93
N LYS A 238 -7.04 -9.74 -11.30
CA LYS A 238 -6.52 -10.79 -10.41
C LYS A 238 -5.67 -10.13 -9.33
N LEU A 239 -6.23 -9.91 -8.14
CA LEU A 239 -5.42 -9.50 -6.99
C LEU A 239 -4.26 -10.50 -6.79
N PRO A 240 -3.03 -10.04 -6.48
CA PRO A 240 -1.91 -10.94 -6.18
C PRO A 240 -2.11 -11.55 -4.78
N THR A 241 -2.97 -12.58 -4.69
CA THR A 241 -3.42 -13.12 -3.39
C THR A 241 -2.47 -14.14 -2.78
N LYS A 242 -1.52 -14.70 -3.56
CA LYS A 242 -0.68 -15.84 -3.13
C LYS A 242 0.15 -15.60 -1.87
N HIS A 243 0.59 -14.36 -1.63
CA HIS A 243 1.44 -13.99 -0.49
C HIS A 243 0.85 -12.87 0.37
N LEU A 244 -0.40 -12.47 0.09
CA LEU A 244 -1.02 -11.29 0.65
C LEU A 244 -1.44 -11.56 2.10
N SER A 245 -0.69 -11.03 3.06
CA SER A 245 -1.03 -11.07 4.48
C SER A 245 -1.98 -9.96 4.91
N SER A 246 -2.03 -8.82 4.21
CA SER A 246 -2.95 -7.73 4.50
C SER A 246 -3.54 -7.09 3.26
N LEU A 247 -4.86 -6.88 3.29
CA LEU A 247 -5.60 -6.14 2.27
C LEU A 247 -6.55 -5.16 2.95
N GLN A 248 -6.39 -3.87 2.68
CA GLN A 248 -7.18 -2.82 3.29
C GLN A 248 -7.81 -1.92 2.25
N PHE A 249 -9.13 -1.79 2.33
CA PHE A 249 -9.88 -0.76 1.62
C PHE A 249 -10.17 0.36 2.60
N ARG A 250 -9.68 1.56 2.29
CA ARG A 250 -9.85 2.74 3.13
C ARG A 250 -10.61 3.82 2.36
N LEU A 251 -11.51 4.50 3.04
CA LEU A 251 -12.16 5.70 2.55
C LEU A 251 -11.80 6.80 3.55
N ASP A 252 -11.04 7.81 3.12
CA ASP A 252 -10.79 9.00 3.94
C ASP A 252 -12.05 9.86 3.86
N LEU A 253 -12.69 10.07 5.01
CA LEU A 253 -14.04 10.61 5.11
C LEU A 253 -14.08 12.01 5.70
N ARG A 254 -12.91 12.63 5.96
CA ARG A 254 -12.80 13.94 6.61
C ARG A 254 -13.54 15.10 5.89
N HIS A 255 -14.01 14.89 4.66
CA HIS A 255 -14.66 15.92 3.84
C HIS A 255 -16.00 15.48 3.22
N ARG A 256 -16.58 14.34 3.64
CA ARG A 256 -17.93 13.91 3.17
C ARG A 256 -18.99 14.13 4.24
N MET A 257 -19.02 15.32 4.82
CA MET A 257 -20.04 15.73 5.79
C MET A 257 -21.44 15.97 5.18
N GLU A 258 -21.62 15.70 3.88
CA GLU A 258 -22.89 15.87 3.14
C GLU A 258 -23.27 14.61 2.34
N ILE A 259 -23.11 13.41 2.92
CA ILE A 259 -23.77 12.22 2.34
C ILE A 259 -25.17 12.15 2.95
N ASP A 260 -26.17 12.67 2.24
CA ASP A 260 -27.57 12.54 2.67
C ASP A 260 -28.13 11.15 2.33
N GLN A 261 -27.65 10.51 1.26
CA GLN A 261 -28.17 9.26 0.71
C GLN A 261 -27.19 8.09 0.88
N MET A 262 -27.70 6.86 1.07
CA MET A 262 -26.87 5.66 1.08
C MET A 262 -26.10 5.49 -0.24
N ILE A 263 -24.79 5.25 -0.14
CA ILE A 263 -23.93 4.98 -1.29
C ILE A 263 -23.57 3.50 -1.26
N LEU A 264 -24.10 2.75 -2.24
CA LEU A 264 -23.72 1.38 -2.50
C LEU A 264 -22.29 1.34 -3.07
N LYS A 265 -21.38 0.59 -2.44
CA LYS A 265 -20.01 0.39 -2.93
C LYS A 265 -19.81 -1.03 -3.44
N GLN A 266 -18.96 -1.17 -4.46
CA GLN A 266 -18.65 -2.39 -5.22
C GLN A 266 -18.03 -3.56 -4.42
N ILE A 267 -17.89 -3.45 -3.09
CA ILE A 267 -17.53 -4.62 -2.28
C ILE A 267 -18.76 -5.55 -2.27
N ASN A 268 -18.70 -6.63 -3.03
CA ASN A 268 -19.77 -7.63 -3.15
C ASN A 268 -19.30 -9.00 -2.65
N GLY A 269 -20.19 -9.99 -2.62
CA GLY A 269 -19.87 -11.34 -2.15
C GLY A 269 -18.75 -12.07 -2.88
N SER A 270 -18.44 -11.67 -4.11
CA SER A 270 -17.32 -12.27 -4.84
C SER A 270 -15.98 -12.00 -4.14
N LEU A 271 -15.87 -10.94 -3.32
CA LEU A 271 -14.68 -10.69 -2.51
C LEU A 271 -14.52 -11.73 -1.43
N LEU A 272 -15.60 -12.06 -0.74
CA LEU A 272 -15.61 -13.15 0.21
C LEU A 272 -15.23 -14.48 -0.45
N LYS A 273 -15.75 -14.76 -1.66
CA LYS A 273 -15.38 -15.96 -2.45
C LYS A 273 -13.90 -15.98 -2.83
N LEU A 274 -13.36 -14.86 -3.31
CA LEU A 274 -11.93 -14.73 -3.68
C LEU A 274 -11.03 -14.94 -2.47
N LEU A 275 -11.36 -14.31 -1.33
CA LEU A 275 -10.62 -14.53 -0.10
C LEU A 275 -10.62 -16.03 0.21
N CYS A 276 -11.79 -16.70 0.22
CA CYS A 276 -11.89 -18.15 0.47
C CYS A 276 -10.98 -18.98 -0.43
N SER A 277 -10.93 -18.68 -1.73
CA SER A 277 -10.08 -19.40 -2.69
C SER A 277 -8.57 -19.17 -2.49
N SER A 278 -8.17 -18.10 -1.80
CA SER A 278 -6.77 -17.69 -1.71
C SER A 278 -5.97 -18.45 -0.65
N ALA A 279 -6.63 -19.19 0.25
CA ALA A 279 -6.03 -20.11 1.23
C ALA A 279 -4.82 -19.55 2.03
N VAL A 280 -4.85 -18.26 2.37
CA VAL A 280 -3.76 -17.58 3.08
C VAL A 280 -3.80 -17.89 4.58
N TYR A 281 -2.71 -18.42 5.14
CA TYR A 281 -2.64 -18.89 6.55
C TYR A 281 -2.88 -17.79 7.61
N ARG A 282 -2.53 -16.52 7.32
CA ARG A 282 -2.76 -15.35 8.20
C ARG A 282 -3.24 -14.17 7.36
N LEU A 283 -4.55 -13.99 7.30
CA LEU A 283 -5.19 -12.94 6.53
C LEU A 283 -5.65 -11.80 7.47
N ASP A 284 -5.04 -10.63 7.33
CA ASP A 284 -5.45 -9.38 7.97
C ASP A 284 -6.18 -8.50 6.95
N PHE A 285 -7.47 -8.77 6.78
CA PHE A 285 -8.31 -8.04 5.86
C PHE A 285 -9.06 -6.92 6.60
N SER A 286 -9.24 -5.77 5.98
CA SER A 286 -10.09 -4.72 6.55
C SER A 286 -10.79 -3.99 5.41
N ALA A 287 -12.08 -4.25 5.22
CA ALA A 287 -12.94 -3.50 4.31
C ALA A 287 -13.70 -2.41 5.08
N TYR A 288 -12.97 -1.57 5.79
CA TYR A 288 -13.57 -0.70 6.77
C TYR A 288 -14.26 0.51 6.14
N ALA A 289 -15.52 0.74 6.48
CA ALA A 289 -16.21 2.00 6.28
C ALA A 289 -16.69 2.48 7.66
N ASP A 290 -16.02 3.49 8.22
CA ASP A 290 -16.48 4.19 9.45
C ASP A 290 -17.92 4.71 9.30
N VAL A 291 -18.33 5.05 8.08
CA VAL A 291 -19.59 5.72 7.78
C VAL A 291 -20.69 4.72 7.45
N SER A 292 -21.74 4.72 8.28
CA SER A 292 -22.96 3.93 8.17
C SER A 292 -23.59 3.94 6.77
N LYS A 293 -23.63 5.10 6.13
CA LYS A 293 -24.26 5.31 4.82
C LYS A 293 -23.49 4.70 3.64
N ILE A 294 -22.27 4.20 3.84
CA ILE A 294 -21.49 3.52 2.82
C ILE A 294 -21.63 2.01 3.02
N VAL A 295 -22.53 1.40 2.24
CA VAL A 295 -22.87 -0.02 2.37
C VAL A 295 -22.25 -0.84 1.25
N SER A 296 -21.77 -2.03 1.59
CA SER A 296 -21.34 -3.05 0.64
C SER A 296 -22.54 -3.72 -0.03
N CYS A 297 -22.33 -4.30 -1.20
CA CYS A 297 -23.28 -5.19 -1.87
C CYS A 297 -23.19 -6.64 -1.35
N VAL A 298 -22.60 -6.87 -0.18
CA VAL A 298 -22.51 -8.21 0.42
C VAL A 298 -23.85 -8.53 1.06
N ASP A 299 -24.54 -9.53 0.51
CA ASP A 299 -25.82 -10.01 1.04
C ASP A 299 -25.62 -11.13 2.08
N ALA A 300 -26.72 -11.55 2.72
CA ALA A 300 -26.70 -12.62 3.71
C ALA A 300 -26.28 -13.98 3.12
N PHE A 301 -26.57 -14.23 1.84
CA PHE A 301 -26.23 -15.49 1.16
C PHE A 301 -24.72 -15.59 0.91
N ASP A 302 -24.10 -14.48 0.55
CA ASP A 302 -22.65 -14.34 0.38
C ASP A 302 -21.92 -14.57 1.70
N MET A 303 -22.39 -13.96 2.79
CA MET A 303 -21.87 -14.20 4.15
C MET A 303 -21.97 -15.68 4.53
N CYS A 304 -23.12 -16.33 4.30
CA CYS A 304 -23.30 -17.74 4.61
C CYS A 304 -22.42 -18.64 3.72
N SER A 305 -22.26 -18.32 2.43
CA SER A 305 -21.35 -19.05 1.52
C SER A 305 -19.91 -19.00 2.02
N PHE A 306 -19.49 -17.83 2.50
CA PHE A 306 -18.17 -17.63 3.08
C PHE A 306 -17.95 -18.51 4.30
N ILE A 307 -18.91 -18.50 5.25
CA ILE A 307 -18.87 -19.32 6.47
C ILE A 307 -18.76 -20.80 6.14
N GLU A 308 -19.61 -21.29 5.23
CA GLU A 308 -19.61 -22.70 4.81
C GLU A 308 -18.28 -23.10 4.19
N THR A 309 -17.75 -22.28 3.28
CA THR A 309 -16.46 -22.54 2.63
C THR A 309 -15.30 -22.53 3.64
N TRP A 310 -15.30 -21.56 4.56
CA TRP A 310 -14.32 -21.47 5.65
C TRP A 310 -14.39 -22.69 6.57
N HIS A 311 -15.58 -23.20 6.88
CA HIS A 311 -15.74 -24.37 7.75
C HIS A 311 -15.18 -25.64 7.10
N LEU A 312 -15.33 -25.78 5.78
CA LEU A 312 -14.99 -26.98 5.02
C LEU A 312 -13.52 -27.04 4.57
N VAL A 313 -12.76 -25.95 4.67
CA VAL A 313 -11.36 -25.91 4.22
C VAL A 313 -10.49 -26.91 5.00
N SER A 314 -9.44 -27.43 4.37
CA SER A 314 -8.59 -28.47 4.97
C SER A 314 -7.73 -27.98 6.14
N LYS A 315 -7.32 -26.70 6.09
CA LYS A 315 -6.51 -26.03 7.10
C LYS A 315 -7.16 -24.70 7.46
N PRO A 316 -7.46 -24.44 8.73
CA PRO A 316 -8.04 -23.17 9.13
C PRO A 316 -7.01 -22.06 8.90
N TRP A 317 -7.41 -21.07 8.13
CA TRP A 317 -6.78 -19.77 8.06
C TRP A 317 -7.27 -18.83 9.16
N ILE A 318 -6.34 -18.05 9.70
CA ILE A 318 -6.61 -17.07 10.76
C ILE A 318 -7.00 -15.75 10.13
N ILE A 319 -8.22 -15.30 10.43
CA ILE A 319 -8.82 -14.04 10.00
C ILE A 319 -8.74 -13.07 11.16
N LYS A 320 -7.88 -12.06 11.05
CA LYS A 320 -7.75 -11.03 12.10
C LYS A 320 -8.99 -10.12 12.17
N GLY A 321 -9.60 -9.86 11.03
CA GLY A 321 -10.85 -9.14 10.88
C GLY A 321 -11.29 -9.12 9.42
N ILE A 322 -12.59 -8.93 9.19
CA ILE A 322 -13.21 -8.53 7.93
C ILE A 322 -14.40 -7.69 8.37
N SER A 323 -14.25 -6.38 8.35
CA SER A 323 -15.33 -5.46 8.72
C SER A 323 -15.91 -4.83 7.47
N PHE A 324 -17.23 -4.62 7.40
CA PHE A 324 -17.91 -3.89 6.33
C PHE A 324 -19.34 -3.50 6.78
N ASN A 325 -19.92 -2.45 6.21
CA ASN A 325 -21.33 -2.11 6.43
C ASN A 325 -22.20 -2.79 5.37
N SER A 326 -23.41 -3.21 5.72
CA SER A 326 -24.38 -3.79 4.79
C SER A 326 -25.79 -3.38 5.20
N THR A 327 -26.71 -3.38 4.24
CA THR A 327 -28.15 -3.24 4.49
C THR A 327 -28.75 -4.51 5.12
N VAL A 328 -28.02 -5.62 5.11
CA VAL A 328 -28.45 -6.88 5.71
C VAL A 328 -28.71 -6.70 7.19
N THR A 329 -29.95 -6.99 7.60
CA THR A 329 -30.36 -6.97 9.00
C THR A 329 -29.97 -8.27 9.72
N ILE A 330 -29.97 -8.25 11.05
CA ILE A 330 -29.70 -9.44 11.86
C ILE A 330 -30.72 -10.56 11.54
N ASP A 331 -32.00 -10.22 11.41
CA ASP A 331 -33.06 -11.20 11.19
C ASP A 331 -33.04 -11.77 9.77
N GLU A 332 -32.70 -10.94 8.77
CA GLU A 332 -32.45 -11.42 7.41
C GLU A 332 -31.29 -12.42 7.38
N PHE A 333 -30.18 -12.09 8.04
CA PHE A 333 -29.05 -13.00 8.15
C PHE A 333 -29.45 -14.31 8.83
N ARG A 334 -30.17 -14.26 9.97
CA ARG A 334 -30.66 -15.46 10.67
C ARG A 334 -31.52 -16.35 9.79
N ALA A 335 -32.46 -15.76 9.04
CA ALA A 335 -33.36 -16.51 8.16
C ALA A 335 -32.59 -17.22 7.02
N VAL A 336 -31.52 -16.61 6.49
CA VAL A 336 -30.67 -17.24 5.47
C VAL A 336 -29.74 -18.27 6.09
N ALA A 337 -29.14 -17.97 7.24
CA ALA A 337 -28.26 -18.89 7.97
C ALA A 337 -29.00 -20.17 8.38
N HIS A 338 -30.22 -20.06 8.89
CA HIS A 338 -31.03 -21.24 9.21
C HIS A 338 -31.38 -22.09 7.99
N ARG A 339 -31.58 -21.49 6.81
CA ARG A 339 -31.86 -22.26 5.60
C ARG A 339 -30.61 -22.93 5.02
N LYS A 340 -29.48 -22.23 5.06
CA LYS A 340 -28.25 -22.64 4.35
C LYS A 340 -27.28 -23.46 5.20
N LEU A 341 -27.18 -23.15 6.49
CA LEU A 341 -26.15 -23.68 7.38
C LEU A 341 -26.68 -24.74 8.36
N ASN A 342 -27.96 -24.70 8.76
CA ASN A 342 -28.51 -25.60 9.81
C ASN A 342 -28.40 -27.09 9.51
N ASN A 343 -28.36 -27.51 8.24
CA ASN A 343 -28.32 -28.94 7.93
C ASN A 343 -26.94 -29.58 8.17
N HIS A 344 -25.87 -28.77 8.33
CA HIS A 344 -24.49 -29.27 8.42
C HIS A 344 -23.60 -28.55 9.46
N LEU A 345 -24.02 -27.42 10.03
CA LEU A 345 -23.18 -26.55 10.86
C LEU A 345 -23.90 -26.14 12.15
N ALA A 346 -23.31 -26.45 13.31
CA ALA A 346 -23.76 -25.89 14.57
C ALA A 346 -23.35 -24.42 14.65
N ILE A 347 -24.31 -23.52 14.45
CA ILE A 347 -24.14 -22.08 14.74
C ILE A 347 -24.51 -21.87 16.20
N HIS A 348 -23.54 -21.44 17.00
CA HIS A 348 -23.79 -21.04 18.37
C HIS A 348 -24.14 -19.55 18.38
N GLU A 349 -25.39 -19.24 18.72
CA GLU A 349 -25.78 -17.86 19.01
C GLU A 349 -25.19 -17.45 20.37
N VAL A 350 -24.45 -16.35 20.37
CA VAL A 350 -23.84 -15.74 21.55
C VAL A 350 -24.55 -14.40 21.78
N PRO A 351 -24.74 -13.96 23.04
CA PRO A 351 -25.37 -12.68 23.33
C PRO A 351 -24.78 -11.52 22.53
N TYR A 352 -25.60 -10.50 22.26
CA TYR A 352 -25.22 -9.28 21.54
C TYR A 352 -24.87 -9.50 20.05
N CYS A 353 -25.73 -10.25 19.34
CA CYS A 353 -25.67 -10.42 17.88
C CYS A 353 -24.34 -11.02 17.39
N ARG A 354 -23.90 -12.08 18.09
CA ARG A 354 -22.70 -12.82 17.76
C ARG A 354 -23.05 -14.25 17.34
N PHE A 355 -22.43 -14.71 16.27
CA PHE A 355 -22.59 -16.06 15.73
C PHE A 355 -21.23 -16.74 15.70
N ARG A 356 -21.12 -17.94 16.27
CA ARG A 356 -19.88 -18.72 16.24
C ARG A 356 -20.05 -20.02 15.50
N ILE A 357 -19.10 -20.31 14.60
CA ILE A 357 -19.00 -21.57 13.87
C ILE A 357 -17.61 -22.17 14.09
N ASN A 358 -17.53 -23.40 14.59
CA ASN A 358 -16.27 -24.11 14.76
C ASN A 358 -15.74 -24.62 13.42
N HIS A 359 -14.41 -24.69 13.25
CA HIS A 359 -13.81 -25.30 12.08
C HIS A 359 -14.00 -26.83 12.10
N ARG A 360 -14.35 -27.44 10.95
CA ARG A 360 -14.66 -28.89 10.87
C ARG A 360 -13.55 -29.78 11.41
N LYS A 361 -12.30 -29.49 11.02
CA LYS A 361 -11.12 -30.32 11.36
C LYS A 361 -10.34 -29.84 12.57
N SER A 362 -10.51 -28.58 12.97
CA SER A 362 -9.70 -27.94 14.00
C SER A 362 -10.63 -27.32 15.03
N LYS A 363 -11.18 -28.17 15.89
CA LYS A 363 -12.24 -27.78 16.82
C LYS A 363 -11.85 -26.66 17.79
N SER A 364 -10.56 -26.42 18.01
CA SER A 364 -10.05 -25.32 18.84
C SER A 364 -10.10 -23.94 18.17
N ILE A 365 -10.45 -23.86 16.88
CA ILE A 365 -10.55 -22.62 16.12
C ILE A 365 -12.01 -22.40 15.71
N PHE A 366 -12.51 -21.20 15.94
CA PHE A 366 -13.84 -20.77 15.53
C PHE A 366 -13.79 -19.55 14.63
N LEU A 367 -14.83 -19.39 13.82
CA LEU A 367 -15.18 -18.17 13.11
C LEU A 367 -16.29 -17.48 13.88
N GLU A 368 -16.08 -16.21 14.23
CA GLU A 368 -17.06 -15.36 14.88
C GLU A 368 -17.51 -14.28 13.90
N LEU A 369 -18.82 -14.23 13.67
CA LEU A 369 -19.53 -13.11 13.09
C LEU A 369 -20.07 -12.26 14.23
N SER A 370 -19.76 -10.98 14.23
CA SER A 370 -20.34 -10.00 15.14
C SER A 370 -20.98 -8.89 14.31
N CYS A 371 -22.11 -8.39 14.77
CA CYS A 371 -22.73 -7.22 14.15
C CYS A 371 -23.27 -6.24 15.17
N TYR A 372 -23.34 -4.98 14.76
CA TYR A 372 -23.92 -3.91 15.54
C TYR A 372 -24.61 -2.92 14.62
N GLY A 373 -25.68 -2.31 15.12
CA GLY A 373 -26.35 -1.21 14.43
C GLY A 373 -25.40 -0.03 14.29
N ASN A 374 -25.25 0.46 13.07
CA ASN A 374 -24.45 1.64 12.76
C ASN A 374 -25.34 2.62 11.98
N GLY A 375 -26.15 3.42 12.70
CA GLY A 375 -27.10 4.35 12.09
C GLY A 375 -28.10 3.64 11.15
N GLU A 376 -28.02 3.94 9.86
CA GLU A 376 -28.92 3.41 8.83
C GLU A 376 -28.49 2.02 8.29
N ALA A 377 -27.34 1.48 8.71
CA ALA A 377 -26.82 0.20 8.24
C ALA A 377 -26.40 -0.73 9.39
N THR A 378 -26.16 -2.00 9.08
CA THR A 378 -25.56 -2.96 10.00
C THR A 378 -24.07 -3.07 9.69
N GLN A 379 -23.23 -2.86 10.70
CA GLN A 379 -21.80 -3.15 10.57
C GLN A 379 -21.56 -4.62 10.93
N TRP A 380 -20.99 -5.37 9.98
CA TRP A 380 -20.63 -6.78 10.14
C TRP A 380 -19.12 -6.91 10.31
N ASN A 381 -18.70 -7.78 11.22
CA ASN A 381 -17.30 -8.09 11.46
C ASN A 381 -17.08 -9.60 11.60
N ILE A 382 -16.18 -10.14 10.78
CA ILE A 382 -15.82 -11.56 10.74
C ILE A 382 -14.40 -11.73 11.24
N ARG A 383 -14.19 -12.59 12.25
CA ARG A 383 -12.85 -12.89 12.78
C ARG A 383 -12.72 -14.34 13.19
N SER A 384 -11.52 -14.89 13.15
CA SER A 384 -11.22 -16.18 13.76
C SER A 384 -10.73 -16.00 15.19
N GLY A 385 -11.09 -16.91 16.09
CA GLY A 385 -10.56 -16.97 17.45
C GLY A 385 -10.18 -18.39 17.85
N TYR A 386 -9.58 -18.51 19.04
CA TYR A 386 -9.27 -19.78 19.68
C TYR A 386 -10.20 -19.97 20.88
N ILE A 387 -10.68 -21.20 21.10
CA ILE A 387 -11.63 -21.50 22.19
C ILE A 387 -11.02 -21.21 23.59
N ASP A 388 -9.69 -21.29 23.72
CA ASP A 388 -8.97 -21.20 25.00
C ASP A 388 -8.11 -19.92 25.15
N SER A 389 -8.47 -18.81 24.50
CA SER A 389 -7.73 -17.53 24.59
C SER A 389 -8.45 -16.46 25.39
#